data_AF-A0A4R2KUZ4-F1
#
_entry.id   AF-A0A4R2KUZ4-F1
#
_cell.length_a   1.000
_cell.length_b   1.000
_cell.length_c   1.000
_cell.angle_alpha   90.00
_cell.angle_beta   90.00
_cell.angle_gamma   90.00
#
_symmetry.space_group_name_H-M   'P 1'
#
loop_
_entity.id
_entity.type
_entity.pdbx_description
1 polymer ?
#
loop_
_entity_poly.entity_id
_entity_poly.type
_entity_poly.pdbx_seq_one_letter_code
_entity_poly.pdbx_strand_id
1 'polypeptide(L)'
;MVNLDVFLAPLDGDNPSGTELRNDPRFQAIERLIEPAARESRTETPGAVPNPVAAVDWADVLSEAADLARSGRDLRLLVIVARALANEGGIDRDKGYLGYAGFTRGLELIAGNLAAFWDTIHPELRDTPTPREAGLRRINALMQLENDGNGLLGDLQMNAVIDARGMGTITGADLAAGTLSDNDVLREGPSGLGQKEQAQVLEAHAARRGRVEAATRAMAAENPDTFAALSHSRTAARAALDALAAAVNERLGLGPGEALRFVELARFLDRVGATLSAAAAHAAAETGQPDPAPQNAIPPDGQAAATTAPPSTRGSINGAQVNSREDVERALDLIIAFYERTEPSSPIPHLARRLRRMVPMDFMELMEEVAPGGVKDFRAMAGVPENGKK
;
A
#
# COMPACT_ATOMS: atom_id res chain seq x y z
N MET A 1 -23.47 15.29 -8.39
CA MET A 1 -23.11 14.83 -7.04
C MET A 1 -24.14 13.81 -6.60
N VAL A 2 -23.74 12.56 -6.48
CA VAL A 2 -24.61 11.45 -6.05
C VAL A 2 -24.95 11.61 -4.57
N ASN A 3 -26.21 11.35 -4.19
CA ASN A 3 -26.60 11.31 -2.79
C ASN A 3 -26.02 10.04 -2.14
N LEU A 4 -25.07 10.20 -1.22
CA LEU A 4 -24.39 9.08 -0.57
C LEU A 4 -25.26 8.35 0.46
N ASP A 5 -26.36 8.96 0.92
CA ASP A 5 -27.26 8.35 1.91
C ASP A 5 -27.88 7.04 1.41
N VAL A 6 -28.02 6.89 0.08
CA VAL A 6 -28.56 5.68 -0.56
C VAL A 6 -27.75 4.42 -0.25
N PHE A 7 -26.46 4.58 0.07
CA PHE A 7 -25.56 3.49 0.39
C PHE A 7 -25.54 3.15 1.88
N LEU A 8 -26.16 3.96 2.75
CA LEU A 8 -26.14 3.81 4.21
C LEU A 8 -27.51 3.47 4.80
N ALA A 9 -28.60 3.79 4.10
CA ALA A 9 -29.94 3.44 4.56
C ALA A 9 -30.13 1.91 4.66
N PRO A 10 -30.84 1.36 5.65
CA PRO A 10 -31.27 -0.03 5.60
C PRO A 10 -32.18 -0.26 4.39
N LEU A 11 -32.16 -1.48 3.84
CA LEU A 11 -33.09 -1.90 2.79
C LEU A 11 -34.35 -2.53 3.40
N ASP A 12 -35.47 -2.40 2.69
CA ASP A 12 -36.75 -2.95 3.12
C ASP A 12 -36.74 -4.50 3.10
N GLY A 13 -37.47 -5.10 4.04
CA GLY A 13 -37.61 -6.56 4.18
C GLY A 13 -36.91 -7.12 5.41
N ASP A 14 -36.73 -8.44 5.44
CA ASP A 14 -36.18 -9.16 6.61
C ASP A 14 -34.66 -9.01 6.76
N ASN A 15 -33.94 -8.74 5.65
CA ASN A 15 -32.50 -8.50 5.66
C ASN A 15 -32.21 -7.02 5.36
N PRO A 16 -31.71 -6.22 6.33
CA PRO A 16 -31.41 -4.80 6.12
C PRO A 16 -30.29 -4.54 5.11
N SER A 17 -29.53 -5.57 4.74
CA SER A 17 -28.50 -5.52 3.68
C SER A 17 -29.00 -6.00 2.31
N GLY A 18 -30.25 -6.43 2.18
CA GLY A 18 -30.82 -6.90 0.91
C GLY A 18 -30.08 -8.11 0.32
N THR A 19 -29.99 -8.18 -1.01
CA THR A 19 -29.45 -9.34 -1.74
C THR A 19 -27.95 -9.22 -2.05
N GLU A 20 -27.25 -10.35 -2.17
CA GLU A 20 -25.85 -10.37 -2.63
C GLU A 20 -25.76 -9.92 -4.11
N LEU A 21 -24.92 -8.92 -4.40
CA LEU A 21 -24.91 -8.26 -5.70
C LEU A 21 -23.97 -8.88 -6.73
N ARG A 22 -23.07 -9.79 -6.31
CA ARG A 22 -21.98 -10.29 -7.17
C ARG A 22 -22.42 -10.84 -8.53
N ASN A 23 -23.57 -11.51 -8.55
CA ASN A 23 -24.10 -12.17 -9.73
C ASN A 23 -25.16 -11.32 -10.45
N ASP A 24 -25.46 -10.12 -9.95
CA ASP A 24 -26.35 -9.18 -10.63
C ASP A 24 -25.65 -8.67 -11.92
N PRO A 25 -26.30 -8.75 -13.10
CA PRO A 25 -25.74 -8.25 -14.35
C PRO A 25 -25.32 -6.78 -14.31
N ARG A 26 -25.98 -5.95 -13.48
CA ARG A 26 -25.63 -4.53 -13.26
C ARG A 26 -24.29 -4.39 -12.56
N PHE A 27 -23.95 -5.29 -11.63
CA PHE A 27 -22.64 -5.30 -10.99
C PHE A 27 -21.53 -5.51 -12.03
N GLN A 28 -21.70 -6.48 -12.93
CA GLN A 28 -20.75 -6.75 -14.00
C GLN A 28 -20.70 -5.59 -15.03
N ALA A 29 -21.79 -4.87 -15.23
CA ALA A 29 -21.81 -3.67 -16.06
C ALA A 29 -20.95 -2.57 -15.44
N ILE A 30 -21.07 -2.34 -14.14
CA ILE A 30 -20.23 -1.39 -13.40
C ILE A 30 -18.74 -1.79 -13.46
N GLU A 31 -18.42 -3.08 -13.30
CA GLU A 31 -17.03 -3.56 -13.47
C GLU A 31 -16.49 -3.23 -14.87
N ARG A 32 -17.29 -3.40 -15.93
CA ARG A 32 -16.88 -3.02 -17.30
C ARG A 32 -16.67 -1.52 -17.49
N LEU A 33 -17.43 -0.68 -16.79
CA LEU A 33 -17.26 0.79 -16.87
C LEU A 33 -15.89 1.24 -16.36
N ILE A 34 -15.31 0.52 -15.39
CA ILE A 34 -14.04 0.90 -14.75
C ILE A 34 -12.80 0.24 -15.38
N GLU A 35 -12.95 -0.75 -16.26
CA GLU A 35 -11.83 -1.40 -16.97
C GLU A 35 -10.87 -0.43 -17.69
N PRO A 36 -11.32 0.67 -18.33
CA PRO A 36 -10.40 1.64 -18.93
C PRO A 36 -9.49 2.37 -17.93
N ALA A 37 -9.77 2.29 -16.62
CA ALA A 37 -8.89 2.82 -15.58
C ALA A 37 -7.76 1.85 -15.19
N ALA A 38 -7.76 0.61 -15.67
CA ALA A 38 -6.67 -0.34 -15.45
C ALA A 38 -5.33 0.25 -15.91
N ARG A 39 -4.26 -0.09 -15.18
CA ARG A 39 -2.90 0.38 -15.46
C ARG A 39 -2.48 0.06 -16.89
N GLU A 40 -2.74 -1.16 -17.34
CA GLU A 40 -2.44 -1.59 -18.71
C GLU A 40 -3.14 -0.74 -19.77
N SER A 41 -4.41 -0.37 -19.55
CA SER A 41 -5.18 0.50 -20.44
C SER A 41 -4.65 1.94 -20.48
N ARG A 42 -3.96 2.37 -19.41
CA ARG A 42 -3.39 3.73 -19.28
C ARG A 42 -1.92 3.80 -19.67
N THR A 43 -1.27 2.67 -19.93
CA THR A 43 0.13 2.58 -20.37
C THR A 43 0.21 1.94 -21.75
N GLU A 44 0.26 2.75 -22.81
CA GLU A 44 0.29 2.28 -24.21
C GLU A 44 1.50 1.36 -24.52
N THR A 45 2.62 1.52 -23.81
CA THR A 45 3.82 0.68 -23.94
C THR A 45 4.51 0.50 -22.57
N PRO A 46 5.20 -0.64 -22.34
CA PRO A 46 6.00 -0.82 -21.13
C PRO A 46 7.01 0.32 -20.97
N GLY A 47 6.93 1.04 -19.86
CA GLY A 47 7.80 2.18 -19.55
C GLY A 47 7.33 3.55 -20.08
N ALA A 48 6.19 3.63 -20.77
CA ALA A 48 5.57 4.90 -21.14
C ALA A 48 5.02 5.63 -19.90
N VAL A 49 4.97 6.96 -19.96
CA VAL A 49 4.31 7.78 -18.94
C VAL A 49 2.81 7.46 -18.99
N PRO A 50 2.19 7.01 -17.87
CA PRO A 50 0.77 6.70 -17.88
C PRO A 50 -0.09 7.91 -18.22
N ASN A 51 -1.21 7.71 -18.92
CA ASN A 51 -2.21 8.77 -19.08
C ASN A 51 -2.80 9.11 -17.70
N PRO A 52 -2.59 10.33 -17.17
CA PRO A 52 -3.00 10.70 -15.82
C PRO A 52 -4.51 10.92 -15.67
N VAL A 53 -5.28 10.81 -16.75
CA VAL A 53 -6.74 10.81 -16.76
C VAL A 53 -7.23 9.49 -17.34
N ALA A 54 -7.94 8.68 -16.55
CA ALA A 54 -8.59 7.48 -17.05
C ALA A 54 -9.75 7.85 -17.98
N ALA A 55 -9.97 7.06 -19.03
CA ALA A 55 -11.13 7.21 -19.92
C ALA A 55 -12.39 6.57 -19.30
N VAL A 56 -12.72 6.98 -18.07
CA VAL A 56 -13.84 6.46 -17.27
C VAL A 56 -14.70 7.64 -16.81
N ASP A 57 -16.02 7.52 -17.01
CA ASP A 57 -16.98 8.44 -16.43
C ASP A 57 -17.32 8.00 -15.00
N TRP A 58 -16.58 8.57 -14.04
CA TRP A 58 -16.76 8.23 -12.62
C TRP A 58 -18.11 8.69 -12.07
N ALA A 59 -18.74 9.71 -12.66
CA ALA A 59 -20.08 10.14 -12.25
C ALA A 59 -21.14 9.12 -12.68
N ASP A 60 -20.99 8.55 -13.88
CA ASP A 60 -21.82 7.44 -14.35
C ASP A 60 -21.65 6.19 -13.47
N VAL A 61 -20.39 5.82 -13.16
CA VAL A 61 -20.09 4.71 -12.23
C VAL A 61 -20.79 4.91 -10.86
N LEU A 62 -20.74 6.12 -10.29
CA LEU A 62 -21.42 6.42 -9.03
C LEU A 62 -22.95 6.38 -9.16
N SER A 63 -23.50 6.81 -10.30
CA SER A 63 -24.94 6.76 -10.58
C SER A 63 -25.44 5.32 -10.66
N GLU A 64 -24.78 4.48 -11.46
CA GLU A 64 -25.10 3.06 -11.62
C GLU A 64 -24.92 2.30 -10.30
N ALA A 65 -23.87 2.60 -9.54
CA ALA A 65 -23.67 2.04 -8.21
C ALA A 65 -24.78 2.44 -7.23
N ALA A 66 -25.25 3.70 -7.28
CA ALA A 66 -26.33 4.18 -6.43
C ALA A 66 -27.68 3.51 -6.76
N ASP A 67 -27.96 3.25 -8.04
CA ASP A 67 -29.13 2.46 -8.42
C ASP A 67 -29.03 1.02 -7.92
N LEU A 68 -27.89 0.36 -8.16
CA LEU A 68 -27.66 -1.01 -7.72
C LEU A 68 -27.71 -1.15 -6.19
N ALA A 69 -27.23 -0.14 -5.45
CA ALA A 69 -27.29 -0.11 -3.99
C ALA A 69 -28.72 -0.20 -3.46
N ARG A 70 -29.76 0.13 -4.24
CA ARG A 70 -31.16 -0.09 -3.82
C ARG A 70 -31.52 -1.57 -3.66
N SER A 71 -30.69 -2.48 -4.17
CA SER A 71 -30.91 -3.93 -4.14
C SER A 71 -30.10 -4.63 -3.05
N GLY A 72 -28.93 -4.08 -2.67
CA GLY A 72 -28.04 -4.73 -1.70
C GLY A 72 -26.96 -3.82 -1.11
N ARG A 73 -26.55 -4.12 0.11
CA ARG A 73 -25.34 -3.60 0.76
C ARG A 73 -24.24 -4.64 0.53
N ASP A 74 -23.28 -4.30 -0.33
CA ASP A 74 -22.21 -5.22 -0.72
C ASP A 74 -20.85 -4.49 -0.68
N LEU A 75 -19.92 -5.02 0.11
CA LEU A 75 -18.58 -4.44 0.27
C LEU A 75 -17.83 -4.32 -1.05
N ARG A 76 -18.06 -5.23 -2.00
CA ARG A 76 -17.40 -5.15 -3.31
C ARG A 76 -17.89 -3.94 -4.09
N LEU A 77 -19.18 -3.63 -4.03
CA LEU A 77 -19.74 -2.42 -4.64
C LEU A 77 -19.21 -1.18 -3.92
N LEU A 78 -19.19 -1.19 -2.59
CA LEU A 78 -18.71 -0.05 -1.80
C LEU A 78 -17.22 0.26 -2.05
N VAL A 79 -16.40 -0.75 -2.34
CA VAL A 79 -15.01 -0.55 -2.75
C VAL A 79 -14.93 0.12 -4.14
N ILE A 80 -15.80 -0.25 -5.09
CA ILE A 80 -15.91 0.45 -6.38
C ILE A 80 -16.37 1.90 -6.16
N VAL A 81 -17.32 2.14 -5.26
CA VAL A 81 -17.78 3.49 -4.91
C VAL A 81 -16.65 4.31 -4.29
N ALA A 82 -15.86 3.75 -3.38
CA ALA A 82 -14.70 4.42 -2.82
C ALA A 82 -13.65 4.77 -3.88
N ARG A 83 -13.40 3.84 -4.82
CA ARG A 83 -12.56 4.08 -6.01
C ARG A 83 -13.11 5.23 -6.86
N ALA A 84 -14.41 5.23 -7.14
CA ALA A 84 -15.05 6.24 -7.97
C ALA A 84 -15.06 7.62 -7.29
N LEU A 85 -15.33 7.72 -5.98
CA LEU A 85 -15.24 8.97 -5.22
C LEU A 85 -13.83 9.56 -5.22
N ALA A 86 -12.80 8.72 -5.09
CA ALA A 86 -11.42 9.17 -5.16
C ALA A 86 -11.04 9.77 -6.52
N ASN A 87 -11.64 9.26 -7.61
CA ASN A 87 -11.38 9.73 -8.96
C ASN A 87 -12.31 10.87 -9.42
N GLU A 88 -13.58 10.88 -9.00
CA GLU A 88 -14.52 12.02 -9.21
C GLU A 88 -13.93 13.28 -8.55
N GLY A 89 -13.30 13.10 -7.38
CA GLY A 89 -12.53 14.13 -6.71
C GLY A 89 -11.15 14.42 -7.34
N GLY A 90 -10.85 14.07 -8.60
CA GLY A 90 -9.54 14.29 -9.23
C GLY A 90 -9.05 15.76 -9.28
N ILE A 91 -8.10 16.09 -10.16
CA ILE A 91 -7.68 17.50 -10.31
C ILE A 91 -8.87 18.35 -10.78
N ASP A 92 -9.31 19.26 -9.92
CA ASP A 92 -10.16 20.39 -10.23
C ASP A 92 -9.25 21.58 -10.59
N ARG A 93 -9.53 22.27 -11.72
CA ARG A 93 -8.70 23.38 -12.21
C ARG A 93 -8.71 24.59 -11.27
N ASP A 94 -9.80 24.79 -10.54
CA ASP A 94 -10.00 25.93 -9.66
C ASP A 94 -9.66 25.59 -8.20
N LYS A 95 -9.75 24.30 -7.81
CA LYS A 95 -9.61 23.85 -6.42
C LYS A 95 -8.41 22.92 -6.18
N GLY A 96 -7.68 22.53 -7.22
CA GLY A 96 -6.60 21.55 -7.13
C GLY A 96 -7.09 20.11 -6.99
N TYR A 97 -6.23 19.22 -6.53
CA TYR A 97 -6.58 17.81 -6.35
C TYR A 97 -7.42 17.56 -5.10
N LEU A 98 -8.59 16.93 -5.28
CA LEU A 98 -9.52 16.58 -4.19
C LEU A 98 -9.57 15.06 -3.92
N GLY A 99 -8.71 14.27 -4.57
CA GLY A 99 -8.95 12.83 -4.72
C GLY A 99 -8.80 12.06 -3.41
N TYR A 100 -7.91 12.54 -2.54
CA TYR A 100 -7.80 12.00 -1.17
C TYR A 100 -9.04 12.32 -0.33
N ALA A 101 -9.68 13.47 -0.52
CA ALA A 101 -10.92 13.78 0.20
C ALA A 101 -12.07 12.90 -0.28
N GLY A 102 -12.17 12.64 -1.59
CA GLY A 102 -13.08 11.65 -2.16
C GLY A 102 -12.83 10.24 -1.60
N PHE A 103 -11.55 9.85 -1.51
CA PHE A 103 -11.18 8.55 -0.94
C PHE A 103 -11.58 8.44 0.54
N THR A 104 -11.31 9.46 1.36
CA THR A 104 -11.75 9.50 2.77
C THR A 104 -13.24 9.27 2.90
N ARG A 105 -14.06 9.96 2.08
CA ARG A 105 -15.53 9.77 2.07
C ARG A 105 -15.91 8.34 1.70
N GLY A 106 -15.19 7.71 0.77
CA GLY A 106 -15.37 6.31 0.42
C GLY A 106 -15.04 5.35 1.58
N LEU A 107 -13.96 5.59 2.31
CA LEU A 107 -13.58 4.81 3.49
C LEU A 107 -14.60 4.97 4.62
N GLU A 108 -15.09 6.20 4.87
CA GLU A 108 -16.14 6.49 5.83
C GLU A 108 -17.45 5.78 5.46
N LEU A 109 -17.78 5.70 4.16
CA LEU A 109 -18.94 4.97 3.66
C LEU A 109 -18.84 3.47 3.95
N ILE A 110 -17.66 2.88 3.68
CA ILE A 110 -17.39 1.47 3.98
C ILE A 110 -17.47 1.23 5.49
N ALA A 111 -16.83 2.08 6.29
CA ALA A 111 -16.82 1.97 7.74
C ALA A 111 -18.23 2.10 8.34
N GLY A 112 -19.04 3.05 7.86
CA GLY A 112 -20.43 3.22 8.27
C GLY A 112 -21.28 1.99 7.96
N ASN A 113 -21.10 1.39 6.77
CA ASN A 113 -21.75 0.15 6.39
C ASN A 113 -21.34 -1.03 7.28
N LEU A 114 -20.05 -1.18 7.56
CA LEU A 114 -19.55 -2.22 8.46
C LEU A 114 -20.04 -2.02 9.90
N ALA A 115 -20.20 -0.78 10.35
CA ALA A 115 -20.72 -0.48 11.68
C ALA A 115 -22.22 -0.80 11.80
N ALA A 116 -23.01 -0.44 10.79
CA ALA A 116 -24.47 -0.60 10.81
C ALA A 116 -24.94 -2.01 10.41
N PHE A 117 -24.23 -2.67 9.51
CA PHE A 117 -24.69 -3.89 8.84
C PHE A 117 -23.72 -5.07 8.96
N TRP A 118 -22.82 -5.08 9.96
CA TRP A 118 -21.79 -6.10 10.10
C TRP A 118 -22.30 -7.53 9.91
N ASP A 119 -23.41 -7.90 10.54
CA ASP A 119 -23.91 -9.27 10.52
C ASP A 119 -24.53 -9.67 9.17
N THR A 120 -25.00 -8.70 8.39
CA THR A 120 -25.83 -8.95 7.20
C THR A 120 -25.21 -8.50 5.88
N ILE A 121 -24.18 -7.65 5.92
CA ILE A 121 -23.55 -7.10 4.72
C ILE A 121 -22.87 -8.17 3.87
N HIS A 122 -23.00 -8.04 2.56
CA HIS A 122 -22.42 -8.97 1.61
C HIS A 122 -20.94 -8.66 1.32
N PRO A 123 -20.09 -9.67 1.09
CA PRO A 123 -20.36 -11.10 1.22
C PRO A 123 -20.60 -11.52 2.68
N GLU A 124 -21.54 -12.44 2.90
CA GLU A 124 -21.81 -13.01 4.22
C GLU A 124 -20.58 -13.71 4.81
N LEU A 125 -20.46 -13.62 6.15
CA LEU A 125 -19.52 -14.41 6.92
C LEU A 125 -19.82 -15.90 6.75
N ARG A 126 -18.78 -16.73 6.73
CA ARG A 126 -18.93 -18.19 6.65
C ARG A 126 -18.76 -18.82 8.03
N ASP A 127 -19.46 -19.93 8.24
CA ASP A 127 -19.23 -20.80 9.39
C ASP A 127 -17.97 -21.64 9.12
N THR A 128 -16.84 -21.19 9.66
CA THR A 128 -15.51 -21.82 9.48
C THR A 128 -14.75 -21.85 10.81
N PRO A 129 -13.78 -22.77 10.98
CA PRO A 129 -13.07 -22.93 12.26
C PRO A 129 -12.29 -21.70 12.73
N THR A 130 -11.78 -20.87 11.80
CA THR A 130 -11.01 -19.67 12.17
C THR A 130 -11.78 -18.37 11.83
N PRO A 131 -11.66 -17.31 12.66
CA PRO A 131 -12.31 -16.04 12.36
C PRO A 131 -11.83 -15.39 11.06
N ARG A 132 -10.55 -15.59 10.71
CA ARG A 132 -9.97 -15.08 9.46
C ARG A 132 -10.60 -15.73 8.23
N GLU A 133 -10.80 -17.05 8.25
CA GLU A 133 -11.48 -17.75 7.16
C GLU A 133 -12.94 -17.32 7.03
N ALA A 134 -13.62 -17.08 8.16
CA ALA A 134 -15.00 -16.66 8.21
C ALA A 134 -15.19 -15.31 7.48
N GLY A 135 -14.25 -14.39 7.69
CA GLY A 135 -14.21 -13.06 7.07
C GLY A 135 -13.46 -12.96 5.74
N LEU A 136 -12.90 -14.06 5.21
CA LEU A 136 -11.93 -14.01 4.11
C LEU A 136 -12.48 -13.30 2.85
N ARG A 137 -13.76 -13.52 2.52
CA ARG A 137 -14.37 -12.87 1.34
C ARG A 137 -14.50 -11.35 1.52
N ARG A 138 -14.77 -10.87 2.74
CA ARG A 138 -14.80 -9.44 3.06
C ARG A 138 -13.41 -8.84 3.03
N ILE A 139 -12.43 -9.54 3.61
CA ILE A 139 -11.01 -9.17 3.55
C ILE A 139 -10.56 -9.02 2.08
N ASN A 140 -10.84 -10.01 1.23
CA ASN A 140 -10.46 -9.96 -0.18
C ASN A 140 -11.14 -8.82 -0.95
N ALA A 141 -12.39 -8.49 -0.64
CA ALA A 141 -13.06 -7.34 -1.21
C ALA A 141 -12.35 -6.03 -0.83
N LEU A 142 -12.05 -5.84 0.45
CA LEU A 142 -11.33 -4.67 0.95
C LEU A 142 -9.91 -4.56 0.39
N MET A 143 -9.21 -5.69 0.21
CA MET A 143 -7.87 -5.71 -0.38
C MET A 143 -7.82 -5.18 -1.83
N GLN A 144 -8.97 -5.06 -2.52
CA GLN A 144 -9.00 -4.38 -3.82
C GLN A 144 -8.69 -2.87 -3.73
N LEU A 145 -8.76 -2.27 -2.54
CA LEU A 145 -8.25 -0.91 -2.32
C LEU A 145 -6.73 -0.82 -2.56
N GLU A 146 -5.98 -1.91 -2.31
CA GLU A 146 -4.53 -1.98 -2.54
C GLU A 146 -4.14 -2.46 -3.94
N ASN A 147 -5.11 -2.85 -4.77
CA ASN A 147 -4.80 -3.36 -6.11
C ASN A 147 -4.22 -2.22 -6.96
N ASP A 148 -2.97 -2.39 -7.39
CA ASP A 148 -2.19 -1.42 -8.17
C ASP A 148 -2.29 -1.62 -9.70
N GLY A 149 -2.86 -2.75 -10.13
CA GLY A 149 -3.09 -3.09 -11.53
C GLY A 149 -4.43 -2.58 -12.06
N ASN A 150 -5.52 -2.82 -11.33
CA ASN A 150 -6.86 -2.35 -11.69
C ASN A 150 -7.70 -2.05 -10.44
N GLY A 151 -7.14 -1.29 -9.51
CA GLY A 151 -7.81 -0.87 -8.29
C GLY A 151 -7.44 0.55 -7.89
N LEU A 152 -7.88 0.94 -6.70
CA LEU A 152 -7.74 2.31 -6.19
C LEU A 152 -6.27 2.73 -6.08
N LEU A 153 -5.38 1.87 -5.56
CA LEU A 153 -3.96 2.23 -5.44
C LEU A 153 -3.35 2.56 -6.82
N GLY A 154 -3.69 1.80 -7.85
CA GLY A 154 -3.25 2.05 -9.22
C GLY A 154 -3.70 3.43 -9.72
N ASP A 155 -4.97 3.77 -9.49
CA ASP A 155 -5.50 5.09 -9.85
C ASP A 155 -4.78 6.22 -9.09
N LEU A 156 -4.65 6.11 -7.76
CA LEU A 156 -3.98 7.12 -6.94
C LEU A 156 -2.53 7.33 -7.34
N GLN A 157 -1.83 6.27 -7.78
CA GLN A 157 -0.48 6.38 -8.31
C GLN A 157 -0.44 7.11 -9.65
N MET A 158 -1.36 6.80 -10.56
CA MET A 158 -1.33 7.33 -11.94
C MET A 158 -1.96 8.72 -12.08
N ASN A 159 -2.90 9.07 -11.21
CA ASN A 159 -3.63 10.32 -11.30
C ASN A 159 -2.71 11.51 -11.11
N ALA A 160 -2.98 12.56 -11.89
CA ALA A 160 -2.40 13.87 -11.67
C ALA A 160 -2.80 14.37 -10.28
N VAL A 161 -1.87 14.99 -9.56
CA VAL A 161 -2.12 15.63 -8.24
C VAL A 161 -1.75 17.11 -8.25
N ILE A 162 -0.65 17.49 -8.91
CA ILE A 162 -0.24 18.90 -9.02
C ILE A 162 -0.03 19.22 -10.50
N ASP A 163 -0.62 20.31 -10.97
CA ASP A 163 -0.34 20.91 -12.27
C ASP A 163 0.47 22.18 -12.08
N ALA A 164 1.79 22.06 -12.15
CA ALA A 164 2.72 23.17 -11.98
C ALA A 164 3.12 23.74 -13.35
N ARG A 165 2.80 25.03 -13.57
CA ARG A 165 3.10 25.72 -14.83
C ARG A 165 4.58 25.59 -15.19
N GLY A 166 4.87 25.03 -16.37
CA GLY A 166 6.23 24.86 -16.87
C GLY A 166 7.02 23.67 -16.29
N MET A 167 6.51 22.96 -15.29
CA MET A 167 7.14 21.78 -14.69
C MET A 167 6.44 20.46 -15.05
N GLY A 168 5.30 20.55 -15.73
CA GLY A 168 4.47 19.41 -16.11
C GLY A 168 3.66 18.85 -14.95
N THR A 169 2.89 17.81 -15.25
CA THR A 169 2.02 17.16 -14.27
C THR A 169 2.82 16.33 -13.28
N ILE A 170 2.56 16.51 -11.99
CA ILE A 170 3.05 15.65 -10.92
C ILE A 170 1.96 14.65 -10.58
N THR A 171 2.26 13.36 -10.73
CA THR A 171 1.34 12.26 -10.38
C THR A 171 1.46 11.87 -8.90
N GLY A 172 0.52 11.07 -8.39
CA GLY A 172 0.64 10.51 -7.05
C GLY A 172 1.88 9.64 -6.88
N ALA A 173 2.27 8.88 -7.91
CA ALA A 173 3.51 8.11 -7.91
C ALA A 173 4.75 9.02 -7.84
N ASP A 174 4.71 10.19 -8.49
CA ASP A 174 5.78 11.18 -8.39
C ASP A 174 5.93 11.71 -6.96
N LEU A 175 4.82 12.06 -6.33
CA LEU A 175 4.81 12.48 -4.93
C LEU A 175 5.32 11.38 -4.00
N ALA A 176 4.91 10.12 -4.22
CA ALA A 176 5.39 8.99 -3.43
C ALA A 176 6.89 8.69 -3.63
N ALA A 177 7.49 9.14 -4.72
CA ALA A 177 8.92 9.00 -4.96
C ALA A 177 9.74 10.20 -4.43
N GLY A 178 9.09 11.33 -4.13
CA GLY A 178 9.74 12.62 -3.89
C GLY A 178 10.80 12.64 -2.77
N THR A 179 10.68 11.76 -1.77
CA THR A 179 11.63 11.67 -0.65
C THR A 179 12.38 10.34 -0.58
N LEU A 180 12.27 9.48 -1.59
CA LEU A 180 12.98 8.20 -1.58
C LEU A 180 14.49 8.42 -1.72
N SER A 181 15.26 7.72 -0.89
CA SER A 181 16.71 7.68 -1.03
C SER A 181 17.12 6.78 -2.21
N ASP A 182 18.34 6.98 -2.70
CA ASP A 182 18.92 6.10 -3.74
C ASP A 182 18.94 4.63 -3.29
N ASN A 183 19.13 4.37 -1.99
CA ASN A 183 19.07 3.02 -1.45
C ASN A 183 17.66 2.43 -1.53
N ASP A 184 16.62 3.21 -1.20
CA ASP A 184 15.23 2.75 -1.30
C ASP A 184 14.87 2.43 -2.75
N VAL A 185 15.28 3.28 -3.70
CA VAL A 185 15.02 3.07 -5.13
C VAL A 185 15.70 1.82 -5.65
N LEU A 186 16.96 1.56 -5.30
CA LEU A 186 17.66 0.35 -5.73
C LEU A 186 17.12 -0.91 -5.04
N ARG A 187 16.67 -0.81 -3.78
CA ARG A 187 16.09 -1.93 -3.04
C ARG A 187 14.72 -2.35 -3.57
N GLU A 188 13.92 -1.37 -3.98
CA GLU A 188 12.53 -1.59 -4.44
C GLU A 188 12.41 -1.70 -5.96
N GLY A 189 13.46 -1.34 -6.69
CA GLY A 189 13.55 -1.47 -8.14
C GLY A 189 13.78 -2.90 -8.62
N PRO A 190 13.87 -3.11 -9.95
CA PRO A 190 14.13 -4.41 -10.53
C PRO A 190 15.43 -5.03 -9.99
N SER A 191 15.37 -6.32 -9.62
CA SER A 191 16.55 -7.06 -9.19
C SER A 191 17.42 -7.48 -10.38
N GLY A 192 18.72 -7.67 -10.14
CA GLY A 192 19.65 -8.17 -11.16
C GLY A 192 20.18 -7.10 -12.15
N LEU A 193 19.90 -5.82 -11.93
CA LEU A 193 20.43 -4.73 -12.75
C LEU A 193 21.96 -4.61 -12.65
N GLY A 194 22.62 -4.41 -13.79
CA GLY A 194 24.04 -4.10 -13.84
C GLY A 194 24.34 -2.66 -13.37
N GLN A 195 25.60 -2.35 -13.07
CA GLN A 195 26.01 -1.03 -12.56
C GLN A 195 25.55 0.14 -13.45
N LYS A 196 25.61 -0.04 -14.78
CA LYS A 196 25.18 0.99 -15.74
C LYS A 196 23.68 1.25 -15.68
N GLU A 197 22.88 0.20 -15.53
CA GLU A 197 21.42 0.30 -15.45
C GLU A 197 21.00 0.89 -14.10
N GLN A 198 21.67 0.50 -13.01
CA GLN A 198 21.47 1.12 -11.70
C GLN A 198 21.76 2.63 -11.75
N ALA A 199 22.86 3.05 -12.38
CA ALA A 199 23.18 4.46 -12.56
C ALA A 199 22.10 5.22 -13.35
N GLN A 200 21.55 4.62 -14.41
CA GLN A 200 20.46 5.21 -15.19
C GLN A 200 19.17 5.35 -14.37
N VAL A 201 18.83 4.36 -13.55
CA VAL A 201 17.68 4.42 -12.64
C VAL A 201 17.85 5.56 -11.63
N LEU A 202 19.05 5.71 -11.04
CA LEU A 202 19.33 6.78 -10.08
C LEU A 202 19.33 8.16 -10.73
N GLU A 203 19.84 8.31 -11.95
CA GLU A 203 19.80 9.56 -12.70
C GLU A 203 18.35 9.99 -13.01
N ALA A 204 17.52 9.05 -13.49
CA ALA A 204 16.10 9.28 -13.72
C ALA A 204 15.36 9.64 -12.43
N HIS A 205 15.69 8.97 -11.32
CA HIS A 205 15.14 9.28 -9.99
C HIS A 205 15.54 10.68 -9.51
N ALA A 206 16.81 11.07 -9.66
CA ALA A 206 17.28 12.40 -9.29
C ALA A 206 16.55 13.51 -10.08
N ALA A 207 16.36 13.31 -11.39
CA ALA A 207 15.58 14.23 -12.23
C ALA A 207 14.12 14.30 -11.79
N ARG A 208 13.50 13.15 -11.49
CA ARG A 208 12.13 13.07 -10.95
C ARG A 208 12.00 13.83 -9.64
N ARG A 209 12.92 13.60 -8.70
CA ARG A 209 12.94 14.24 -7.38
C ARG A 209 13.07 15.75 -7.49
N GLY A 210 13.99 16.25 -8.32
CA GLY A 210 14.14 17.69 -8.55
C GLY A 210 12.88 18.35 -9.10
N ARG A 211 12.21 17.70 -10.07
CA ARG A 211 10.93 18.18 -10.62
C ARG A 211 9.82 18.21 -9.55
N VAL A 212 9.71 17.16 -8.75
CA VAL A 212 8.71 17.07 -7.66
C VAL A 212 8.96 18.14 -6.61
N GLU A 213 10.20 18.31 -6.16
CA GLU A 213 10.59 19.29 -5.16
C GLU A 213 10.34 20.74 -5.63
N ALA A 214 10.59 21.04 -6.90
CA ALA A 214 10.28 22.35 -7.46
C ALA A 214 8.77 22.60 -7.52
N ALA A 215 7.99 21.63 -7.99
CA ALA A 215 6.54 21.76 -8.14
C ALA A 215 5.80 21.87 -6.81
N THR A 216 6.19 21.07 -5.80
CA THR A 216 5.55 21.11 -4.47
C THR A 216 5.88 22.41 -3.73
N ARG A 217 7.12 22.92 -3.84
CA ARG A 217 7.49 24.23 -3.29
C ARG A 217 6.73 25.38 -3.96
N ALA A 218 6.66 25.38 -5.29
CA ALA A 218 5.90 26.39 -6.02
C ALA A 218 4.43 26.38 -5.61
N MET A 219 3.81 25.19 -5.50
CA MET A 219 2.42 25.08 -5.05
C MET A 219 2.23 25.59 -3.61
N ALA A 220 3.14 25.25 -2.70
CA ALA A 220 3.08 25.71 -1.31
C ALA A 220 3.20 27.24 -1.19
N ALA A 221 4.02 27.87 -2.04
CA ALA A 221 4.23 29.32 -2.06
C ALA A 221 3.09 30.08 -2.78
N GLU A 222 2.66 29.60 -3.94
CA GLU A 222 1.69 30.28 -4.81
C GLU A 222 0.23 30.00 -4.41
N ASN A 223 -0.07 28.81 -3.88
CA ASN A 223 -1.42 28.35 -3.55
C ASN A 223 -1.46 27.65 -2.17
N PRO A 224 -1.14 28.35 -1.07
CA PRO A 224 -0.97 27.75 0.26
C PRO A 224 -2.24 27.07 0.79
N ASP A 225 -3.43 27.63 0.53
CA ASP A 225 -4.70 27.03 0.96
C ASP A 225 -4.97 25.68 0.26
N THR A 226 -4.75 25.62 -1.06
CA THR A 226 -4.88 24.38 -1.82
C THR A 226 -3.85 23.35 -1.39
N PHE A 227 -2.61 23.77 -1.13
CA PHE A 227 -1.55 22.90 -0.64
C PHE A 227 -1.86 22.33 0.76
N ALA A 228 -2.40 23.17 1.65
CA ALA A 228 -2.86 22.75 2.98
C ALA A 228 -4.04 21.77 2.89
N ALA A 229 -5.03 22.04 2.01
CA ALA A 229 -6.16 21.15 1.77
C ALA A 229 -5.71 19.77 1.21
N LEU A 230 -4.75 19.74 0.29
CA LEU A 230 -4.14 18.51 -0.21
C LEU A 230 -3.47 17.72 0.92
N SER A 231 -2.66 18.40 1.74
CA SER A 231 -1.94 17.78 2.86
C SER A 231 -2.89 17.24 3.94
N HIS A 232 -3.96 17.98 4.24
CA HIS A 232 -4.98 17.59 5.22
C HIS A 232 -5.80 16.41 4.72
N SER A 233 -6.32 16.48 3.49
CA SER A 233 -7.13 15.39 2.90
C SER A 233 -6.36 14.07 2.80
N ARG A 234 -5.08 14.12 2.44
CA ARG A 234 -4.18 12.95 2.48
C ARG A 234 -4.02 12.37 3.88
N THR A 235 -3.82 13.22 4.89
CA THR A 235 -3.73 12.80 6.30
C THR A 235 -5.02 12.15 6.77
N ALA A 236 -6.17 12.73 6.43
CA ALA A 236 -7.48 12.18 6.74
C ALA A 236 -7.70 10.81 6.07
N ALA A 237 -7.31 10.66 4.80
CA ALA A 237 -7.40 9.38 4.09
C ALA A 237 -6.57 8.29 4.76
N ARG A 238 -5.35 8.63 5.22
CA ARG A 238 -4.51 7.68 5.95
C ARG A 238 -5.12 7.27 7.30
N ALA A 239 -5.62 8.23 8.07
CA ALA A 239 -6.28 7.94 9.34
C ALA A 239 -7.54 7.08 9.16
N ALA A 240 -8.36 7.38 8.14
CA ALA A 240 -9.54 6.59 7.82
C ALA A 240 -9.20 5.15 7.38
N LEU A 241 -8.08 4.96 6.67
CA LEU A 241 -7.61 3.63 6.26
C LEU A 241 -7.20 2.79 7.48
N ASP A 242 -6.48 3.39 8.42
CA ASP A 242 -6.07 2.72 9.67
C ASP A 242 -7.31 2.39 10.54
N ALA A 243 -8.27 3.32 10.62
CA ALA A 243 -9.52 3.10 11.35
C ALA A 243 -10.37 1.97 10.74
N LEU A 244 -10.47 1.89 9.41
CA LEU A 244 -11.17 0.81 8.72
C LEU A 244 -10.53 -0.54 9.01
N ALA A 245 -9.19 -0.64 8.90
CA ALA A 245 -8.48 -1.87 9.21
C ALA A 245 -8.70 -2.30 10.68
N ALA A 246 -8.60 -1.35 11.62
CA ALA A 246 -8.83 -1.60 13.04
C ALA A 246 -10.26 -2.12 13.30
N ALA A 247 -11.28 -1.48 12.73
CA ALA A 247 -12.67 -1.87 12.90
C ALA A 247 -12.94 -3.29 12.38
N VAL A 248 -12.39 -3.66 11.22
CA VAL A 248 -12.54 -5.02 10.67
C VAL A 248 -11.82 -6.05 11.53
N ASN A 249 -10.60 -5.73 11.97
CA ASN A 249 -9.81 -6.62 12.84
C ASN A 249 -10.49 -6.86 14.18
N GLU A 250 -11.06 -5.82 14.79
CA GLU A 250 -11.82 -5.92 16.04
C GLU A 250 -13.06 -6.81 15.84
N ARG A 251 -13.85 -6.55 14.79
CA ARG A 251 -15.08 -7.32 14.50
C ARG A 251 -14.81 -8.80 14.22
N LEU A 252 -13.68 -9.13 13.61
CA LEU A 252 -13.25 -10.50 13.35
C LEU A 252 -12.43 -11.10 14.50
N GLY A 253 -12.07 -10.34 15.54
CA GLY A 253 -11.21 -10.82 16.62
C GLY A 253 -9.81 -11.23 16.16
N LEU A 254 -9.25 -10.57 15.14
CA LEU A 254 -7.96 -10.93 14.57
C LEU A 254 -6.79 -10.44 15.42
N GLY A 255 -5.85 -11.34 15.73
CA GLY A 255 -4.60 -11.01 16.41
C GLY A 255 -3.55 -10.38 15.47
N PRO A 256 -2.41 -9.88 16.02
CA PRO A 256 -1.38 -9.18 15.24
C PRO A 256 -0.81 -9.97 14.05
N GLY A 257 -0.75 -11.30 14.12
CA GLY A 257 -0.25 -12.15 13.03
C GLY A 257 -1.21 -12.26 11.84
N GLU A 258 -2.50 -12.05 12.06
CA GLU A 258 -3.58 -12.33 11.11
C GLU A 258 -4.33 -11.09 10.63
N ALA A 259 -4.08 -9.96 11.31
CA ALA A 259 -4.72 -8.68 11.07
C ALA A 259 -4.68 -8.26 9.60
N LEU A 260 -5.83 -7.80 9.11
CA LEU A 260 -5.94 -7.01 7.90
C LEU A 260 -5.06 -5.77 8.02
N ARG A 261 -4.16 -5.60 7.05
CA ARG A 261 -3.28 -4.45 6.90
C ARG A 261 -3.26 -4.04 5.44
N PHE A 262 -3.46 -2.75 5.21
CA PHE A 262 -3.28 -2.14 3.89
C PHE A 262 -1.83 -1.64 3.80
N VAL A 263 -0.89 -2.55 3.54
CA VAL A 263 0.54 -2.26 3.63
C VAL A 263 1.02 -1.32 2.52
N GLU A 264 0.62 -1.59 1.28
CA GLU A 264 1.10 -0.84 0.11
C GLU A 264 0.44 0.53 -0.01
N LEU A 265 -0.86 0.59 0.24
CA LEU A 265 -1.64 1.82 0.23
C LEU A 265 -1.26 2.74 1.40
N ALA A 266 -1.03 2.20 2.60
CA ALA A 266 -0.50 2.98 3.72
C ALA A 266 0.88 3.56 3.40
N ARG A 267 1.78 2.74 2.85
CA ARG A 267 3.13 3.19 2.45
C ARG A 267 3.07 4.28 1.40
N PHE A 268 2.20 4.14 0.41
CA PHE A 268 1.97 5.17 -0.62
C PHE A 268 1.54 6.50 0.01
N LEU A 269 0.51 6.49 0.87
CA LEU A 269 0.03 7.70 1.54
C LEU A 269 1.10 8.33 2.45
N ASP A 270 1.90 7.54 3.16
CA ASP A 270 3.01 8.05 3.99
C ASP A 270 4.06 8.76 3.15
N ARG A 271 4.46 8.15 2.02
CA ARG A 271 5.48 8.72 1.14
C ARG A 271 5.02 10.03 0.50
N VAL A 272 3.78 10.08 0.03
CA VAL A 272 3.16 11.34 -0.44
C VAL A 272 3.19 12.37 0.69
N GLY A 273 2.85 11.96 1.91
CA GLY A 273 2.88 12.82 3.09
C GLY A 273 4.26 13.37 3.44
N ALA A 274 5.31 12.55 3.33
CA ALA A 274 6.68 12.98 3.57
C ALA A 274 7.11 14.06 2.56
N THR A 275 6.79 13.87 1.28
CA THR A 275 7.07 14.85 0.22
C THR A 275 6.35 16.18 0.44
N LEU A 276 5.06 16.14 0.80
CA LEU A 276 4.30 17.36 1.09
C LEU A 276 4.81 18.07 2.36
N SER A 277 5.15 17.31 3.40
CA SER A 277 5.70 17.86 4.65
C SER A 277 7.05 18.56 4.43
N ALA A 278 7.92 17.97 3.62
CA ALA A 278 9.22 18.57 3.28
C ALA A 278 9.06 19.93 2.56
N ALA A 279 8.10 20.04 1.63
CA ALA A 279 7.82 21.30 0.94
C ALA A 279 7.19 22.35 1.88
N ALA A 280 6.29 21.94 2.77
CA ALA A 280 5.71 22.83 3.78
C ALA A 280 6.78 23.43 4.71
N ALA A 281 7.70 22.58 5.20
CA ALA A 281 8.80 23.01 6.07
C ALA A 281 9.73 24.01 5.36
N HIS A 282 9.98 23.80 4.07
CA HIS A 282 10.77 24.73 3.28
C HIS A 282 10.08 26.09 3.10
N ALA A 283 8.80 26.09 2.73
CA ALA A 283 8.03 27.33 2.58
C ALA A 283 7.97 28.14 3.89
N ALA A 284 7.80 27.47 5.04
CA ALA A 284 7.82 28.11 6.36
C ALA A 284 9.18 28.72 6.71
N ALA A 285 10.29 28.08 6.29
CA ALA A 285 11.63 28.61 6.50
C ALA A 285 11.93 29.85 5.62
N GLU A 286 11.39 29.91 4.40
CA GLU A 286 11.55 31.05 3.49
C GLU A 286 10.73 32.28 3.90
N THR A 287 9.55 32.10 4.51
CA THR A 287 8.71 33.21 4.98
C THR A 287 9.19 33.83 6.30
N GLY A 288 10.22 33.27 6.94
CA GLY A 288 10.79 33.79 8.18
C GLY A 288 9.79 33.85 9.35
N GLN A 289 8.72 33.05 9.30
CA GLN A 289 7.79 32.94 10.41
C GLN A 289 8.53 32.29 11.59
N PRO A 290 8.61 32.96 12.76
CA PRO A 290 9.22 32.36 13.93
C PRO A 290 8.44 31.10 14.30
N ASP A 291 9.14 30.06 14.73
CA ASP A 291 8.55 28.95 15.48
C ASP A 291 7.46 29.50 16.41
N PRO A 292 6.24 28.92 16.46
CA PRO A 292 5.35 29.21 17.57
C PRO A 292 6.10 28.78 18.82
N ALA A 293 6.59 29.77 19.56
CA ALA A 293 7.31 29.58 20.80
C ALA A 293 6.51 28.60 21.67
N PRO A 294 7.15 27.59 22.29
CA PRO A 294 6.45 26.69 23.19
C PRO A 294 5.80 27.55 24.28
N GLN A 295 4.46 27.53 24.32
CA GLN A 295 3.71 28.26 25.33
C GLN A 295 4.12 27.73 26.70
N ASN A 296 4.67 28.64 27.50
CA ASN A 296 5.10 28.45 28.87
C ASN A 296 4.05 27.65 29.67
N ALA A 297 4.39 26.40 29.98
CA ALA A 297 3.85 25.74 31.15
C ALA A 297 4.51 26.36 32.38
N ILE A 298 3.68 26.93 33.26
CA ILE A 298 4.08 27.44 34.57
C ILE A 298 4.57 26.23 35.41
N PRO A 299 5.75 26.28 36.04
CA PRO A 299 6.25 25.17 36.85
C PRO A 299 5.65 25.20 38.26
N PRO A 300 5.44 24.05 38.90
CA PRO A 300 5.51 23.97 40.35
C PRO A 300 6.91 23.48 40.77
N ASP A 301 7.48 24.21 41.73
CA ASP A 301 8.66 23.82 42.51
C ASP A 301 8.46 22.45 43.19
N GLY A 302 9.55 21.66 43.22
CA GLY A 302 9.62 20.43 44.00
C GLY A 302 10.91 19.65 43.74
N GLN A 303 11.86 19.79 44.65
CA GLN A 303 13.23 19.26 44.61
C GLN A 303 13.38 17.73 44.50
N ALA A 304 14.50 17.36 43.86
CA ALA A 304 15.40 16.23 44.12
C ALA A 304 14.94 14.80 43.78
N ALA A 305 15.61 14.19 42.78
CA ALA A 305 16.72 13.26 43.02
C ALA A 305 17.26 12.71 41.69
N ALA A 306 18.59 12.68 41.56
CA ALA A 306 19.28 12.06 40.45
C ALA A 306 19.17 10.53 40.53
N THR A 307 18.85 9.88 39.41
CA THR A 307 19.17 8.47 39.20
C THR A 307 19.39 8.24 37.71
N THR A 308 20.62 7.85 37.38
CA THR A 308 21.07 7.47 36.04
C THR A 308 20.41 6.14 35.65
N ALA A 309 19.58 6.17 34.61
CA ALA A 309 19.08 4.99 33.92
C ALA A 309 19.78 4.83 32.54
N PRO A 310 20.21 3.62 32.15
CA PRO A 310 20.94 3.35 30.92
C PRO A 310 20.03 3.41 29.67
N PRO A 311 20.61 3.49 28.45
CA PRO A 311 19.85 3.69 27.22
C PRO A 311 18.87 2.55 26.94
N SER A 312 17.63 2.92 26.66
CA SER A 312 16.54 2.06 26.23
C SER A 312 16.76 1.59 24.80
N THR A 313 17.17 0.34 24.67
CA THR A 313 17.09 -0.46 23.45
C THR A 313 15.62 -0.69 23.08
N ARG A 314 15.19 -0.11 21.95
CA ARG A 314 14.01 -0.61 21.23
C ARG A 314 14.36 -1.98 20.64
N GLY A 315 13.67 -3.02 21.09
CA GLY A 315 13.76 -4.35 20.50
C GLY A 315 13.05 -5.41 21.32
N SER A 316 11.78 -5.69 21.01
CA SER A 316 11.06 -6.91 21.38
C SER A 316 9.97 -7.07 20.33
N ILE A 317 9.75 -8.18 19.63
CA ILE A 317 9.79 -9.63 19.91
C ILE A 317 10.06 -10.32 18.55
N ASN A 318 11.00 -11.23 18.28
CA ASN A 318 11.83 -12.14 19.06
C ASN A 318 13.24 -12.22 18.44
N GLY A 319 14.26 -12.02 19.27
CA GLY A 319 15.65 -11.81 18.88
C GLY A 319 16.40 -13.03 18.33
N ALA A 320 16.16 -13.36 17.07
CA ALA A 320 17.18 -14.00 16.23
C ALA A 320 17.51 -13.03 15.10
N GLN A 321 18.41 -12.07 15.37
CA GLN A 321 19.11 -11.46 14.25
C GLN A 321 19.93 -12.57 13.60
N VAL A 322 19.71 -12.79 12.31
CA VAL A 322 20.50 -13.76 11.54
C VAL A 322 21.83 -13.08 11.19
N ASN A 323 22.84 -13.31 12.03
CA ASN A 323 24.15 -12.70 11.91
C ASN A 323 25.23 -13.71 11.49
N SER A 324 24.92 -15.02 11.53
CA SER A 324 25.81 -16.09 11.08
C SER A 324 25.09 -17.17 10.26
N ARG A 325 25.85 -18.06 9.61
CA ARG A 325 25.29 -19.24 8.94
C ARG A 325 24.60 -20.18 9.92
N GLU A 326 25.09 -20.30 11.16
CA GLU A 326 24.42 -21.10 12.19
C GLU A 326 23.07 -20.49 12.62
N ASP A 327 22.91 -19.16 12.56
CA ASP A 327 21.61 -18.53 12.78
C ASP A 327 20.61 -18.88 11.67
N VAL A 328 21.07 -18.96 10.41
CA VAL A 328 20.24 -19.37 9.26
C VAL A 328 19.76 -20.81 9.45
N GLU A 329 20.65 -21.73 9.85
CA GLU A 329 20.29 -23.12 10.11
C GLU A 329 19.25 -23.24 11.24
N ARG A 330 19.44 -22.50 12.34
CA ARG A 330 18.48 -22.44 13.46
C ARG A 330 17.13 -21.87 13.04
N ALA A 331 17.10 -20.84 12.20
CA ALA A 331 15.86 -20.27 11.69
C ALA A 331 15.11 -21.28 10.80
N LEU A 332 15.82 -21.99 9.92
CA LEU A 332 15.24 -23.05 9.08
C LEU A 332 14.70 -24.20 9.91
N ASP A 333 15.38 -24.60 11.00
CA ASP A 333 14.89 -25.62 11.93
C ASP A 333 13.59 -25.19 12.64
N LEU A 334 13.49 -23.93 13.05
CA LEU A 334 12.26 -23.38 13.63
C LEU A 334 11.10 -23.38 12.63
N ILE A 335 11.36 -23.06 11.36
CA ILE A 335 10.38 -23.09 10.27
C ILE A 335 9.92 -24.54 10.02
N ILE A 336 10.83 -25.50 9.93
CA ILE A 336 10.51 -26.92 9.75
C ILE A 336 9.64 -27.41 10.91
N ALA A 337 10.04 -27.15 12.15
CA ALA A 337 9.31 -27.57 13.35
C ALA A 337 7.92 -26.91 13.48
N PHE A 338 7.73 -25.71 12.92
CA PHE A 338 6.42 -25.08 12.83
C PHE A 338 5.51 -25.87 11.89
N TYR A 339 5.92 -26.06 10.63
CA TYR A 339 5.10 -26.72 9.62
C TYR A 339 4.85 -28.21 9.92
N GLU A 340 5.78 -28.92 10.53
CA GLU A 340 5.54 -30.31 10.97
C GLU A 340 4.44 -30.41 12.04
N ARG A 341 4.27 -29.38 12.86
CA ARG A 341 3.25 -29.32 13.91
C ARG A 341 1.91 -28.78 13.40
N THR A 342 1.92 -27.81 12.50
CA THR A 342 0.71 -27.11 12.03
C THR A 342 0.14 -27.69 10.74
N GLU A 343 1.00 -28.15 9.82
CA GLU A 343 0.63 -28.59 8.47
C GLU A 343 1.54 -29.74 7.97
N PRO A 344 1.42 -30.97 8.54
CA PRO A 344 2.31 -32.08 8.23
C PRO A 344 2.27 -32.56 6.77
N SER A 345 1.21 -32.21 6.02
CA SER A 345 1.07 -32.51 4.59
C SER A 345 1.63 -31.41 3.68
N SER A 346 2.19 -30.33 4.23
CA SER A 346 2.80 -29.25 3.46
C SER A 346 4.08 -29.72 2.76
N PRO A 347 4.35 -29.30 1.51
CA PRO A 347 5.64 -29.57 0.86
C PRO A 347 6.79 -28.72 1.42
N ILE A 348 6.48 -27.70 2.23
CA ILE A 348 7.46 -26.72 2.73
C ILE A 348 8.56 -27.35 3.61
N PRO A 349 8.27 -28.25 4.58
CA PRO A 349 9.31 -28.97 5.32
C PRO A 349 10.33 -29.69 4.44
N HIS A 350 9.90 -30.25 3.30
CA HIS A 350 10.82 -30.95 2.40
C HIS A 350 11.77 -29.98 1.69
N LEU A 351 11.26 -28.84 1.25
CA LEU A 351 12.06 -27.79 0.62
C LEU A 351 12.98 -27.10 1.63
N ALA A 352 12.49 -26.83 2.84
CA ALA A 352 13.26 -26.21 3.92
C ALA A 352 14.41 -27.12 4.40
N ARG A 353 14.20 -28.44 4.50
CA ARG A 353 15.29 -29.40 4.79
C ARG A 353 16.35 -29.43 3.68
N ARG A 354 15.94 -29.31 2.41
CA ARG A 354 16.88 -29.20 1.29
C ARG A 354 17.68 -27.91 1.38
N LEU A 355 17.04 -26.78 1.61
CA LEU A 355 17.69 -25.47 1.80
C LEU A 355 18.67 -25.49 2.98
N ARG A 356 18.26 -26.09 4.11
CA ARG A 356 19.11 -26.22 5.31
C ARG A 356 20.41 -26.99 5.03
N ARG A 357 20.35 -28.09 4.27
CA ARG A 357 21.54 -28.85 3.86
C ARG A 357 22.52 -28.02 3.01
N MET A 358 22.00 -27.05 2.26
CA MET A 358 22.79 -26.22 1.36
C MET A 358 23.49 -25.04 2.07
N VAL A 359 23.04 -24.65 3.27
CA VAL A 359 23.60 -23.53 4.04
C VAL A 359 25.10 -23.66 4.32
N PRO A 360 25.66 -24.84 4.69
CA PRO A 360 27.09 -24.96 4.93
C PRO A 360 27.92 -25.15 3.66
N MET A 361 27.30 -25.45 2.51
CA MET A 361 28.01 -25.80 1.28
C MET A 361 28.78 -24.60 0.72
N ASP A 362 29.95 -24.90 0.13
CA ASP A 362 30.63 -23.95 -0.73
C ASP A 362 29.98 -23.87 -2.11
N PHE A 363 30.40 -22.90 -2.92
CA PHE A 363 29.78 -22.64 -4.22
C PHE A 363 29.87 -23.85 -5.18
N MET A 364 30.96 -24.62 -5.13
CA MET A 364 31.16 -25.77 -6.01
C MET A 364 30.30 -26.95 -5.58
N GLU A 365 30.20 -27.20 -4.28
CA GLU A 365 29.29 -28.19 -3.69
C GLU A 365 27.82 -27.85 -3.99
N LEU A 366 27.44 -26.58 -3.89
CA LEU A 366 26.09 -26.12 -4.18
C LEU A 366 25.73 -26.27 -5.66
N MET A 367 26.68 -26.02 -6.57
CA MET A 367 26.48 -26.30 -7.99
C MET A 367 26.33 -27.80 -8.28
N GLU A 368 27.11 -28.66 -7.62
CA GLU A 368 27.00 -30.11 -7.75
C GLU A 368 25.65 -30.64 -7.22
N GLU A 369 25.08 -30.04 -6.16
CA GLU A 369 23.77 -30.44 -5.60
C GLU A 369 22.56 -29.85 -6.35
N VAL A 370 22.68 -28.68 -6.98
CA VAL A 370 21.57 -28.00 -7.67
C VAL A 370 21.52 -28.35 -9.17
N ALA A 371 22.66 -28.42 -9.83
CA ALA A 371 22.75 -28.64 -11.28
C ALA A 371 24.02 -29.42 -11.65
N PRO A 372 24.05 -30.75 -11.41
CA PRO A 372 25.24 -31.60 -11.64
C PRO A 372 25.83 -31.49 -13.06
N GLY A 373 24.99 -31.19 -14.05
CA GLY A 373 25.40 -31.00 -15.45
C GLY A 373 26.11 -29.67 -15.74
N GLY A 374 25.82 -28.60 -14.98
CA GLY A 374 26.38 -27.25 -15.20
C GLY A 374 27.78 -27.06 -14.63
N VAL A 375 28.24 -28.00 -13.81
CA VAL A 375 29.57 -27.96 -13.18
C VAL A 375 30.69 -28.07 -14.22
N LYS A 376 30.48 -28.85 -15.28
CA LYS A 376 31.45 -28.98 -16.39
C LYS A 376 31.57 -27.70 -17.20
N ASP A 377 30.44 -27.05 -17.50
CA ASP A 377 30.40 -25.82 -18.29
C ASP A 377 31.03 -24.64 -17.52
N PHE A 378 30.80 -24.56 -16.22
CA PHE A 378 31.41 -23.55 -15.36
C PHE A 378 32.93 -23.75 -15.20
N ARG A 379 33.40 -24.99 -14.95
CA ARG A 379 34.84 -25.27 -14.82
C ARG A 379 35.60 -24.95 -16.12
N ALA A 380 34.99 -25.22 -17.27
CA ALA A 380 35.54 -24.86 -18.58
C ALA A 380 35.61 -23.34 -18.80
N MET A 381 34.63 -22.58 -18.29
CA MET A 381 34.58 -21.13 -18.42
C MET A 381 35.45 -20.38 -17.40
N ALA A 382 35.63 -20.93 -16.19
CA ALA A 382 36.40 -20.34 -15.10
C ALA A 382 37.90 -20.72 -15.11
N GLY A 383 38.33 -21.63 -15.99
CA GLY A 383 39.74 -21.99 -16.17
C GLY A 383 40.37 -22.76 -15.00
N VAL A 384 39.57 -23.46 -14.19
CA VAL A 384 40.06 -24.25 -13.05
C VAL A 384 40.38 -25.68 -13.51
N PRO A 385 41.64 -26.15 -13.41
CA PRO A 385 42.01 -27.49 -13.87
C PRO A 385 41.39 -28.58 -13.00
N GLU A 386 41.03 -29.73 -13.60
CA GLU A 386 40.61 -30.90 -12.85
C GLU A 386 41.76 -31.37 -11.93
N ASN A 387 41.51 -31.42 -10.62
CA ASN A 387 42.38 -32.16 -9.72
C ASN A 387 42.30 -33.64 -10.13
N GLY A 388 43.35 -34.09 -10.81
CA GLY A 388 43.52 -35.47 -11.23
C GLY A 388 43.39 -36.41 -10.03
N LYS A 389 42.52 -37.40 -10.17
CA LYS A 389 42.43 -38.56 -9.28
C LYS A 389 43.81 -39.22 -9.18
N LYS A 390 44.28 -39.43 -7.95
CA LYS A 390 45.11 -40.59 -7.60
C LYS A 390 44.28 -41.52 -6.74
#